data_AF-A0A0E3BV82-F1
#
_entry.id   AF-A0A0E3BV82-F1
#
_cell.length_a   1.000
_cell.length_b   1.000
_cell.length_c   1.000
_cell.angle_alpha   90.00
_cell.angle_beta   90.00
_cell.angle_gamma   90.00
#
_symmetry.space_group_name_H-M   'P 1'
#
loop_
_entity.id
_entity.type
_entity.pdbx_description
1 polymer ?
#
loop_
_entity_poly.entity_id
_entity_poly.type
_entity_poly.pdbx_seq_one_letter_code
_entity_poly.pdbx_strand_id
1 'polypeptide(L)'
;MRLKEVQGVISDIKAKMEDYGITIEDLQSKSRGSSAGKPRGKVADKYAKDGKTWTGRGMQPSWVKEHIAAGGNLDDLLIDKSSNDKA
;
A
#
# COMPACT_ATOMS: atom_id res chain seq x y z
N MET A 1 -8.36 42.39 5.30
CA MET A 1 -8.08 41.42 6.38
C MET A 1 -8.01 39.98 5.86
N ARG A 2 -9.04 39.44 5.18
CA ARG A 2 -9.01 38.05 4.67
C ARG A 2 -7.80 37.63 3.82
N LEU A 3 -7.22 38.53 3.02
CA LEU A 3 -6.08 38.19 2.15
C LEU A 3 -4.80 37.87 2.93
N LYS A 4 -4.57 38.52 4.08
CA LYS A 4 -3.40 38.26 4.92
C LYS A 4 -3.53 36.92 5.65
N GLU A 5 -4.75 36.59 6.07
CA GLU A 5 -5.08 35.32 6.72
C GLU A 5 -4.89 34.16 5.75
N VAL A 6 -5.34 34.31 4.50
CA VAL A 6 -5.16 33.29 3.44
C VAL A 6 -3.68 33.05 3.13
N GLN A 7 -2.84 34.08 3.10
CA GLN A 7 -1.39 33.92 2.89
C GLN A 7 -0.70 33.15 4.02
N GLY A 8 -1.09 33.43 5.27
CA GLY A 8 -0.61 32.69 6.44
C GLY A 8 -0.99 31.21 6.36
N VAL A 9 -2.25 30.93 6.04
CA VAL A 9 -2.76 29.56 5.87
C VAL A 9 -2.05 28.83 4.72
N ILE A 10 -1.84 29.47 3.58
CA ILE A 10 -1.10 28.88 2.45
C ILE A 10 0.34 28.53 2.85
N SER A 11 0.99 29.38 3.66
CA SER A 11 2.36 29.14 4.11
C SER A 11 2.44 27.94 5.05
N ASP A 12 1.49 27.82 5.99
CA ASP A 12 1.37 26.67 6.90
C ASP A 12 1.09 25.36 6.15
N ILE A 13 0.19 25.39 5.15
CA ILE A 13 -0.09 24.23 4.31
C ILE A 13 1.17 23.80 3.56
N LYS A 14 1.92 24.73 2.97
CA LYS A 14 3.16 24.42 2.25
C LYS A 14 4.23 23.82 3.16
N ALA A 15 4.40 24.35 4.38
CA ALA A 15 5.35 23.79 5.35
C ALA A 15 4.97 22.34 5.71
N LYS A 16 3.69 22.08 5.97
CA LYS A 16 3.19 20.72 6.23
C LYS A 16 3.32 19.81 5.00
N MET A 17 3.15 20.34 3.80
CA MET A 17 3.37 19.56 2.58
C MET A 17 4.83 19.07 2.49
N GLU A 18 5.79 19.91 2.86
CA GLU A 18 7.21 19.56 2.86
C GLU A 18 7.56 18.57 3.99
N ASP A 19 7.14 18.82 5.23
CA ASP A 19 7.42 17.97 6.39
C ASP A 19 6.88 16.54 6.23
N TYR A 20 5.69 16.42 5.65
CA TYR A 20 4.99 15.13 5.52
C TYR A 20 5.12 14.51 4.11
N GLY A 21 5.72 15.23 3.15
CA GLY A 21 5.84 14.81 1.76
C GLY A 21 4.49 14.70 1.04
N ILE A 22 3.56 15.59 1.34
CA ILE A 22 2.21 15.64 0.76
C ILE A 22 2.27 16.42 -0.55
N THR A 23 1.85 15.81 -1.65
CA THR A 23 1.81 16.46 -2.97
C THR A 23 0.43 17.05 -3.27
N ILE A 24 0.36 17.89 -4.30
CA ILE A 24 -0.92 18.50 -4.72
C ILE A 24 -1.91 17.41 -5.16
N GLU A 25 -1.46 16.31 -5.77
CA GLU A 25 -2.30 15.15 -6.08
C GLU A 25 -2.99 14.52 -4.84
N ASP A 26 -2.34 14.53 -3.67
CA ASP A 26 -2.94 14.00 -2.42
C ASP A 26 -4.05 14.91 -1.89
N LEU A 27 -3.85 16.23 -2.01
CA LEU A 27 -4.85 17.26 -1.71
C LEU A 27 -6.02 17.26 -2.71
N GLN A 28 -5.82 16.71 -3.91
CA GLN A 28 -6.87 16.56 -4.92
C GLN A 28 -7.79 15.36 -4.68
N SER A 29 -7.69 14.69 -3.53
CA SER A 29 -8.58 13.57 -3.20
C SER A 29 -10.03 14.02 -3.05
N LYS A 30 -10.85 13.65 -4.04
CA LYS A 30 -12.32 13.65 -3.95
C LYS A 30 -12.70 12.99 -2.63
N SER A 31 -13.32 13.77 -1.75
CA SER A 31 -14.04 13.33 -0.56
C SER A 31 -14.56 11.90 -0.69
N ARG A 32 -13.89 10.98 0.02
CA ARG A 32 -14.43 9.75 0.60
C ARG A 32 -13.36 9.20 1.52
N GLY A 33 -13.65 9.32 2.82
CA GLY A 33 -12.68 9.19 3.89
C GLY A 33 -11.90 7.88 3.87
N SER A 34 -10.64 7.96 4.27
CA SER A 34 -9.89 6.89 4.90
C SER A 34 -8.69 7.54 5.59
N SER A 35 -8.51 7.18 6.86
CA SER A 35 -7.55 7.72 7.82
C SER A 35 -6.16 7.97 7.23
N ALA A 36 -5.57 9.08 7.65
CA ALA A 36 -4.16 9.42 7.47
C ALA A 36 -3.26 8.28 7.96
N GLY A 37 -2.87 7.41 7.03
CA GLY A 37 -1.78 6.46 7.18
C GLY A 37 -0.79 6.74 6.07
N LYS A 38 0.51 6.79 6.41
CA LYS A 38 1.64 6.88 5.47
C LYS A 38 1.30 6.09 4.20
N PRO A 39 1.52 6.64 2.98
CA PRO A 39 1.26 5.90 1.75
C PRO A 39 2.02 4.58 1.84
N ARG A 40 1.30 3.50 2.11
CA ARG A 40 1.87 2.16 2.15
C ARG A 40 2.20 1.90 0.69
N GLY A 41 3.48 2.09 0.34
CA GLY A 41 3.99 1.81 -1.00
C GLY A 41 3.42 0.48 -1.47
N LYS A 42 2.99 0.44 -2.74
CA LYS A 42 2.34 -0.72 -3.34
C LYS A 42 3.21 -1.95 -3.09
N VAL A 43 2.80 -2.79 -2.14
CA VAL A 43 3.55 -4.01 -1.79
C VAL A 43 3.40 -4.93 -2.99
N ALA A 44 4.53 -5.38 -3.51
CA ALA A 44 4.53 -6.33 -4.62
C ALA A 44 3.72 -7.59 -4.23
N ASP A 45 2.99 -8.12 -5.19
CA ASP A 45 2.30 -9.39 -5.01
C ASP A 45 3.35 -10.47 -4.76
N LYS A 46 3.21 -11.22 -3.65
CA LYS A 46 4.17 -12.25 -3.23
C LYS A 46 3.75 -13.63 -3.71
N TYR A 47 2.44 -13.90 -3.72
CA TYR A 47 1.86 -15.18 -4.08
C TYR A 47 0.89 -15.05 -5.25
N ALA A 48 0.85 -16.03 -6.15
CA ALA A 48 -0.10 -16.12 -7.26
C ALA A 48 -0.64 -17.53 -7.44
N LYS A 49 -1.91 -17.64 -7.83
CA LYS A 49 -2.55 -18.89 -8.24
C LYS A 49 -3.71 -18.60 -9.19
N ASP A 50 -3.74 -19.25 -10.36
CA ASP A 50 -4.84 -19.15 -11.33
C ASP A 50 -5.24 -17.69 -11.67
N GLY A 51 -4.25 -16.82 -11.87
CA GLY A 51 -4.46 -15.39 -12.17
C GLY A 51 -4.89 -14.52 -10.99
N LYS A 52 -5.01 -15.08 -9.78
CA LYS A 52 -5.24 -14.34 -8.53
C LYS A 52 -3.93 -14.12 -7.81
N THR A 53 -3.71 -12.93 -7.28
CA THR A 53 -2.50 -12.59 -6.52
C THR A 53 -2.80 -12.22 -5.08
N TRP A 54 -1.83 -12.43 -4.20
CA TRP A 54 -1.89 -12.03 -2.81
C TRP A 54 -0.52 -11.55 -2.33
N THR A 55 -0.49 -10.38 -1.70
CA THR A 55 0.74 -9.74 -1.17
C THR A 55 1.31 -10.44 0.06
N GLY A 56 0.61 -11.44 0.62
CA GLY A 56 1.00 -12.08 1.88
C GLY A 56 0.73 -11.23 3.12
N ARG A 57 0.09 -10.07 2.97
CA ARG A 57 -0.36 -9.22 4.07
C ARG A 57 -1.88 -9.21 4.16
N GLY A 58 -2.40 -9.08 5.39
CA GLY A 58 -3.84 -9.02 5.66
C GLY A 58 -4.51 -10.39 5.64
N MET A 59 -5.82 -10.41 5.38
CA MET A 59 -6.62 -11.63 5.42
C MET A 59 -6.22 -12.58 4.30
N GLN A 60 -5.89 -13.82 4.67
CA GLN A 60 -5.56 -14.88 3.73
C GLN A 60 -6.77 -15.25 2.87
N PRO A 61 -6.66 -15.22 1.53
CA PRO A 61 -7.77 -15.54 0.65
C PRO A 61 -8.05 -17.05 0.62
N SER A 62 -9.29 -17.43 0.26
CA SER A 62 -9.76 -18.82 0.31
C SER A 62 -8.89 -19.77 -0.51
N TRP A 63 -8.43 -19.36 -1.69
CA TRP A 63 -7.59 -20.20 -2.55
C TRP A 63 -6.23 -20.57 -1.94
N VAL A 64 -5.67 -19.72 -1.08
CA VAL A 64 -4.45 -20.03 -0.32
C VAL A 64 -4.78 -21.02 0.79
N LYS A 65 -5.89 -20.81 1.51
CA LYS A 65 -6.35 -21.73 2.57
C LYS A 65 -6.63 -23.12 2.01
N GLU A 66 -7.30 -23.20 0.86
CA GLU A 66 -7.58 -24.44 0.14
C GLU A 66 -6.30 -25.14 -0.32
N HIS A 67 -5.31 -24.39 -0.82
CA HIS A 67 -4.02 -24.96 -1.22
C HIS A 67 -3.27 -25.57 -0.01
N ILE A 68 -3.28 -24.88 1.13
CA ILE A 68 -2.69 -25.40 2.37
C ILE A 68 -3.46 -26.61 2.90
N ALA A 69 -4.80 -26.56 2.87
CA ALA A 69 -5.66 -27.67 3.29
C ALA A 69 -5.50 -28.92 2.40
N ALA A 70 -5.17 -28.74 1.11
CA ALA A 70 -4.86 -29.81 0.18
C ALA A 70 -3.46 -30.43 0.40
N GLY A 71 -2.72 -30.00 1.43
CA GLY A 71 -1.36 -30.45 1.74
C GLY A 71 -0.26 -29.71 0.97
N GLY A 72 -0.62 -28.66 0.24
CA GLY A 72 0.33 -27.77 -0.42
C GLY A 72 0.98 -26.78 0.55
N ASN A 73 2.15 -26.25 0.19
CA ASN A 73 2.85 -25.25 0.99
C ASN A 73 2.62 -23.86 0.42
N LEU A 74 2.64 -22.85 1.28
CA LEU A 74 2.54 -21.46 0.86
C LEU A 74 3.69 -21.08 -0.11
N ASP A 75 4.83 -21.75 0.02
CA ASP A 75 5.99 -21.57 -0.85
C ASP A 75 5.74 -21.95 -2.32
N ASP A 76 4.80 -22.87 -2.57
CA ASP A 76 4.49 -23.28 -3.93
C ASP A 76 3.78 -22.17 -4.71
N LEU A 77 3.13 -21.26 -3.99
CA LEU A 77 2.38 -20.13 -4.54
C LEU A 77 3.26 -18.89 -4.75
N LEU A 78 4.56 -18.90 -4.41
CA LEU A 78 5.41 -17.71 -4.61
C LEU A 78 5.56 -17.36 -6.09
N ILE A 79 5.39 -16.07 -6.39
CA ILE A 79 5.65 -15.50 -7.72
C ILE A 79 7.15 -15.54 -8.04
N ASP A 80 7.98 -15.21 -7.04
CA ASP A 80 9.44 -15.27 -7.14
C ASP A 80 9.94 -16.55 -6.48
N LYS A 81 9.90 -17.68 -7.21
CA LYS A 81 10.44 -18.97 -6.73
C LYS A 81 11.98 -19.02 -6.79
N SER A 82 12.65 -17.87 -6.80
CA SER A 82 14.08 -17.74 -7.09
C SER A 82 14.77 -16.85 -6.06
N SER A 83 15.11 -17.40 -4.88
CA SER A 83 16.30 -17.03 -4.10
C SER A 83 16.35 -17.82 -2.78
N ASN A 84 16.87 -19.06 -2.79
CA ASN A 84 17.71 -19.55 -1.69
C ASN A 84 18.57 -20.76 -2.11
N ASP A 85 19.40 -20.56 -3.14
CA ASP A 85 20.59 -21.38 -3.37
C ASP A 85 21.79 -20.42 -3.41
N LYS A 86 22.47 -20.24 -2.27
CA LYS A 86 23.90 -19.93 -2.23
C LYS A 86 24.48 -20.07 -0.82
N ALA A 87 25.29 -21.12 -0.69
CA ALA A 87 26.51 -21.32 0.10
C ALA A 87 26.46 -21.06 1.62
#